data_AF-V6DJV5-F1
#
_entry.id   AF-V6DJV5-F1
#
_cell.length_a   1.000
_cell.length_b   1.000
_cell.length_c   1.000
_cell.angle_alpha   90.00
_cell.angle_beta   90.00
_cell.angle_gamma   90.00
#
_symmetry.space_group_name_H-M   'P 1'
#
loop_
_entity.id
_entity.type
_entity.pdbx_description
1 polymer ?
#
loop_
_entity_poly.entity_id
_entity_poly.type
_entity_poly.pdbx_seq_one_letter_code
_entity_poly.pdbx_strand_id
1 'polypeptide(L)'
;MLKKIKFIFLGLIFYLNFNNCILSNYLSDQETQNYRNKCYLLFGHLIASDLLTLNYEINKIKILGSKSIKNIKAQSGLGVAFNLGGAVFSPGYVKLLLHIACQEGTRNFGVNRLVLGSQAVDWVIPALSSFYLGYKEYKISKNAAQIAQYNKEIKRDLSSIKRNQFIWLGLNKLAPYVGYFLVRKFYDDVDLIDLFTTKFKNNQGRPLQVFEVLKALSGASEALRGFFRTRTELGNSLNYKKSELKNIKQF
;
A
#
# COMPACT_ATOMS: atom_id res chain seq x y z
N MET A 1 -9.59 -21.97 3.97
CA MET A 1 -9.41 -21.13 2.76
C MET A 1 -10.59 -20.17 2.57
N LEU A 2 -11.84 -20.64 2.67
CA LEU A 2 -13.06 -19.81 2.61
C LEU A 2 -13.12 -18.64 3.61
N LYS A 3 -12.65 -18.80 4.86
CA LYS A 3 -12.64 -17.71 5.86
C LYS A 3 -11.74 -16.52 5.48
N LYS A 4 -10.62 -16.76 4.78
CA LYS A 4 -9.71 -15.68 4.32
C LYS A 4 -10.25 -14.95 3.08
N ILE A 5 -10.91 -15.69 2.17
CA ILE A 5 -11.58 -15.11 1.00
C ILE A 5 -12.75 -14.25 1.45
N LYS A 6 -13.56 -14.71 2.42
CA LYS A 6 -14.63 -13.90 3.03
C LYS A 6 -14.14 -12.59 3.65
N PHE A 7 -12.98 -12.59 4.30
CA PHE A 7 -12.42 -11.37 4.91
C PHE A 7 -11.92 -10.36 3.88
N ILE A 8 -11.34 -10.83 2.77
CA ILE A 8 -10.92 -9.98 1.65
C ILE A 8 -12.14 -9.45 0.91
N PHE A 9 -13.16 -10.27 0.67
CA PHE A 9 -14.42 -9.85 0.06
C PHE A 9 -15.19 -8.88 0.96
N LEU A 10 -15.20 -9.09 2.28
CA LEU A 10 -15.74 -8.12 3.24
C LEU A 10 -14.93 -6.83 3.23
N GLY A 11 -13.60 -6.91 3.18
CA GLY A 11 -12.73 -5.75 3.07
C GLY A 11 -12.98 -4.97 1.78
N LEU A 12 -13.21 -5.66 0.66
CA LEU A 12 -13.53 -5.07 -0.64
C LEU A 12 -14.93 -4.46 -0.64
N ILE A 13 -15.93 -5.15 -0.08
CA ILE A 13 -17.31 -4.65 0.06
C ILE A 13 -17.32 -3.44 1.01
N PHE A 14 -16.60 -3.50 2.13
CA PHE A 14 -16.47 -2.38 3.05
C PHE A 14 -15.77 -1.20 2.38
N TYR A 15 -14.71 -1.45 1.61
CA TYR A 15 -14.00 -0.44 0.83
C TYR A 15 -14.87 0.18 -0.27
N LEU A 16 -15.65 -0.63 -1.00
CA LEU A 16 -16.60 -0.18 -2.02
C LEU A 16 -17.79 0.59 -1.42
N ASN A 17 -18.37 0.09 -0.33
CA ASN A 17 -19.44 0.78 0.40
C ASN A 17 -18.96 2.06 1.06
N PHE A 18 -17.71 2.10 1.53
CA PHE A 18 -17.09 3.32 2.05
C PHE A 18 -16.85 4.33 0.93
N ASN A 19 -16.38 3.89 -0.25
CA ASN A 19 -16.26 4.76 -1.42
C ASN A 19 -17.62 5.27 -1.93
N ASN A 20 -18.67 4.45 -1.88
CA ASN A 20 -20.04 4.86 -2.22
C ASN A 20 -20.64 5.82 -1.18
N CYS A 21 -20.37 5.60 0.10
CA CYS A 21 -20.79 6.49 1.20
C CYS A 21 -20.04 7.83 1.18
N ILE A 22 -18.76 7.79 0.77
CA ILE A 22 -18.00 8.99 0.39
C ILE A 22 -18.78 9.68 -0.73
N LEU A 23 -18.99 9.05 -1.89
CA LEU A 23 -19.69 9.63 -3.05
C LEU A 23 -21.07 10.21 -2.72
N SER A 24 -21.89 9.53 -1.91
CA SER A 24 -23.26 9.95 -1.59
C SER A 24 -23.31 11.19 -0.67
N ASN A 25 -22.33 11.35 0.22
CA ASN A 25 -22.22 12.52 1.10
C ASN A 25 -21.68 13.77 0.37
N TYR A 26 -21.20 13.68 -0.87
CA TYR A 26 -20.74 14.85 -1.66
C TYR A 26 -21.89 15.69 -2.21
N LEU A 27 -23.11 15.17 -2.27
CA LEU A 27 -24.28 15.83 -2.89
C LEU A 27 -25.09 16.71 -1.91
N SER A 28 -24.60 17.04 -0.72
CA SER A 28 -25.33 17.90 0.23
C SER A 28 -24.60 19.19 0.61
N ASP A 29 -25.34 20.32 0.57
CA ASP A 29 -24.87 21.72 0.61
C ASP A 29 -24.57 22.28 2.02
N GLN A 30 -23.67 21.68 2.80
CA GLN A 30 -23.20 22.28 4.07
C GLN A 30 -21.67 22.42 4.14
N GLU A 31 -21.13 23.49 3.56
CA GLU A 31 -19.73 23.62 3.13
C GLU A 31 -18.64 23.44 4.23
N THR A 32 -18.80 24.01 5.44
CA THR A 32 -17.69 24.02 6.42
C THR A 32 -17.65 22.78 7.33
N GLN A 33 -18.82 22.26 7.72
CA GLN A 33 -18.92 21.04 8.53
C GLN A 33 -18.70 19.80 7.64
N ASN A 34 -19.08 19.87 6.36
CA ASN A 34 -18.71 18.86 5.38
C ASN A 34 -17.20 18.77 5.18
N TYR A 35 -16.45 19.87 5.12
CA TYR A 35 -15.00 19.79 4.89
C TYR A 35 -14.26 18.97 5.95
N ARG A 36 -14.55 19.20 7.24
CA ARG A 36 -13.93 18.42 8.34
C ARG A 36 -14.33 16.95 8.29
N ASN A 37 -15.61 16.67 8.07
CA ASN A 37 -16.11 15.29 7.95
C ASN A 37 -15.46 14.58 6.75
N LYS A 38 -15.28 15.28 5.63
CA LYS A 38 -14.59 14.78 4.43
C LYS A 38 -13.11 14.46 4.70
N CYS A 39 -12.39 15.30 5.44
CA CYS A 39 -10.99 15.02 5.85
C CYS A 39 -10.87 13.84 6.80
N TYR A 40 -11.77 13.69 7.79
CA TYR A 40 -11.78 12.54 8.69
C TYR A 40 -12.12 11.23 7.97
N LEU A 41 -13.07 11.27 7.03
CA LEU A 41 -13.40 10.13 6.17
C LEU A 41 -12.20 9.72 5.32
N LEU A 42 -11.47 10.67 4.72
CA LEU A 42 -10.24 10.40 3.98
C LEU A 42 -9.17 9.76 4.88
N PHE A 43 -8.96 10.30 6.07
CA PHE A 43 -7.97 9.77 7.01
C PHE A 43 -8.33 8.34 7.45
N GLY A 44 -9.60 8.10 7.78
CA GLY A 44 -10.13 6.77 8.09
C GLY A 44 -9.98 5.78 6.94
N HIS A 45 -10.25 6.23 5.70
CA HIS A 45 -10.02 5.44 4.49
C HIS A 45 -8.55 5.03 4.33
N LEU A 46 -7.62 5.97 4.55
CA LEU A 46 -6.19 5.72 4.43
C LEU A 46 -5.69 4.72 5.47
N ILE A 47 -6.17 4.83 6.71
CA ILE A 47 -5.87 3.86 7.78
C ILE A 47 -6.42 2.48 7.39
N ALA A 48 -7.68 2.39 6.97
CA ALA A 48 -8.29 1.12 6.56
C ALA A 48 -7.53 0.47 5.40
N SER A 49 -7.16 1.25 4.39
CA SER A 49 -6.35 0.80 3.26
C SER A 49 -4.96 0.31 3.71
N ASP A 50 -4.31 1.02 4.63
CA ASP A 50 -3.02 0.61 5.17
C ASP A 50 -3.11 -0.68 5.98
N LEU A 51 -4.17 -0.88 6.78
CA LEU A 51 -4.43 -2.11 7.53
C LEU A 51 -4.67 -3.32 6.60
N LEU A 52 -5.47 -3.15 5.55
CA LEU A 52 -5.69 -4.19 4.54
C LEU A 52 -4.39 -4.56 3.83
N THR A 53 -3.59 -3.55 3.45
CA THR A 53 -2.29 -3.75 2.81
C THR A 53 -1.31 -4.45 3.75
N LEU A 54 -1.26 -4.04 5.03
CA LEU A 54 -0.41 -4.66 6.06
C LEU A 54 -0.68 -6.16 6.18
N ASN A 55 -1.95 -6.55 6.29
CA ASN A 55 -2.31 -7.95 6.44
C ASN A 55 -1.87 -8.78 5.21
N TYR A 56 -2.11 -8.27 4.01
CA TYR A 56 -1.67 -8.92 2.78
C TYR A 56 -0.13 -9.03 2.73
N GLU A 57 0.58 -7.93 2.97
CA GLU A 57 2.04 -7.84 2.88
C GLU A 57 2.75 -8.70 3.93
N ILE A 58 2.24 -8.75 5.16
CA ILE A 58 2.77 -9.63 6.21
C ILE A 58 2.69 -11.09 5.78
N ASN A 59 1.56 -11.52 5.22
CA ASN A 59 1.40 -12.90 4.75
C ASN A 59 2.37 -13.21 3.59
N LYS A 60 2.61 -12.25 2.70
CA LYS A 60 3.60 -12.37 1.63
C LYS A 60 5.03 -12.49 2.16
N ILE A 61 5.42 -11.68 3.13
CA ILE A 61 6.77 -11.75 3.72
C ILE A 61 6.97 -13.11 4.41
N LYS A 62 5.97 -13.62 5.14
CA LYS A 62 6.06 -14.92 5.84
C LYS A 62 6.39 -16.07 4.91
N ILE A 63 5.82 -16.07 3.69
CA ILE A 63 6.01 -17.17 2.73
C ILE A 63 7.27 -17.06 1.88
N LEU A 64 8.06 -15.98 1.99
CA LEU A 64 9.33 -15.88 1.25
C LEU A 64 10.21 -17.10 1.52
N GLY A 65 10.75 -17.70 0.47
CA GLY A 65 11.61 -18.89 0.59
C GLY A 65 10.83 -20.16 0.95
N SER A 66 9.50 -20.15 0.83
CA SER A 66 8.66 -21.32 1.07
C SER A 66 9.06 -22.48 0.15
N LYS A 67 9.08 -23.68 0.71
CA LYS A 67 9.25 -24.95 -0.01
C LYS A 67 7.91 -25.56 -0.45
N SER A 68 6.79 -24.92 -0.10
CA SER A 68 5.44 -25.36 -0.44
C SER A 68 4.92 -24.63 -1.67
N ILE A 69 4.67 -25.40 -2.74
CA ILE A 69 4.06 -24.93 -3.99
C ILE A 69 2.70 -24.28 -3.70
N LYS A 70 1.88 -24.93 -2.86
CA LYS A 70 0.54 -24.46 -2.50
C LYS A 70 0.59 -23.08 -1.83
N ASN A 71 1.52 -22.87 -0.91
CA ASN A 71 1.65 -21.60 -0.21
C ASN A 71 2.11 -20.48 -1.16
N ILE A 72 3.11 -20.74 -2.00
CA ILE A 72 3.59 -19.77 -3.00
C ILE A 72 2.44 -19.39 -3.94
N LYS A 73 1.81 -20.37 -4.58
CA LYS A 73 0.74 -20.17 -5.56
C LYS A 73 -0.48 -19.44 -4.96
N ALA A 74 -0.88 -19.80 -3.75
CA ALA A 74 -2.03 -19.16 -3.09
C ALA A 74 -1.76 -17.68 -2.80
N GLN A 75 -0.59 -17.34 -2.25
CA GLN A 75 -0.28 -15.95 -1.91
C GLN A 75 0.05 -15.11 -3.13
N SER A 76 0.73 -15.65 -4.15
CA SER A 76 0.94 -14.93 -5.40
C SER A 76 -0.35 -14.73 -6.19
N GLY A 77 -1.27 -15.70 -6.15
CA GLY A 77 -2.61 -15.55 -6.73
C GLY A 77 -3.42 -14.44 -6.03
N LEU A 78 -3.39 -14.40 -4.70
CA LEU A 78 -3.96 -13.27 -3.94
C LEU A 78 -3.26 -11.95 -4.30
N GLY A 79 -1.95 -11.99 -4.52
CA GLY A 79 -1.19 -10.81 -4.93
C GLY A 79 -1.57 -10.27 -6.30
N VAL A 80 -1.88 -11.12 -7.28
CA VAL A 80 -2.43 -10.70 -8.57
C VAL A 80 -3.75 -9.96 -8.37
N ALA A 81 -4.68 -10.55 -7.62
CA ALA A 81 -5.99 -9.94 -7.36
C ALA A 81 -5.87 -8.62 -6.58
N PHE A 82 -5.01 -8.58 -5.55
CA PHE A 82 -4.78 -7.39 -4.74
C PHE A 82 -4.19 -6.25 -5.58
N ASN A 83 -3.21 -6.53 -6.43
CA ASN A 83 -2.58 -5.51 -7.27
C ASN A 83 -3.50 -5.04 -8.42
N LEU A 84 -4.29 -5.93 -9.03
CA LEU A 84 -5.27 -5.53 -10.05
C LEU A 84 -6.38 -4.67 -9.44
N GLY A 85 -6.90 -5.06 -8.27
CA GLY A 85 -7.88 -4.26 -7.52
C GLY A 85 -7.28 -2.93 -7.04
N GLY A 86 -6.04 -2.94 -6.56
CA GLY A 86 -5.32 -1.74 -6.13
C GLY A 86 -4.99 -0.77 -7.27
N ALA A 87 -4.81 -1.26 -8.50
CA ALA A 87 -4.63 -0.41 -9.67
C ALA A 87 -5.93 0.27 -10.11
N VAL A 88 -7.05 -0.46 -10.12
CA VAL A 88 -8.37 0.06 -10.54
C VAL A 88 -8.97 0.98 -9.48
N PHE A 89 -8.80 0.65 -8.20
CA PHE A 89 -9.35 1.41 -7.08
C PHE A 89 -8.28 2.07 -6.24
N SER A 90 -7.18 2.51 -6.86
CA SER A 90 -6.07 3.09 -6.11
C SER A 90 -6.57 4.23 -5.21
N PRO A 91 -6.05 4.36 -3.99
CA PRO A 91 -6.33 5.52 -3.13
C PRO A 91 -6.07 6.85 -3.85
N GLY A 92 -5.22 6.85 -4.88
CA GLY A 92 -4.98 8.01 -5.73
C GLY A 92 -6.18 8.44 -6.57
N TYR A 93 -6.98 7.50 -7.09
CA TYR A 93 -8.21 7.83 -7.84
C TYR A 93 -9.29 8.45 -6.92
N VAL A 94 -9.48 7.86 -5.74
CA VAL A 94 -10.39 8.40 -4.72
C VAL A 94 -9.87 9.77 -4.23
N LYS A 95 -8.57 9.91 -3.97
CA LYS A 95 -7.95 11.21 -3.62
C LYS A 95 -8.10 12.26 -4.71
N LEU A 96 -7.99 11.90 -5.99
CA LEU A 96 -8.19 12.82 -7.10
C LEU A 96 -9.63 13.35 -7.14
N LEU A 97 -10.62 12.45 -7.07
CA LEU A 97 -12.03 12.83 -7.01
C LEU A 97 -12.32 13.73 -5.80
N LEU A 98 -11.70 13.43 -4.66
CA LEU A 98 -11.80 14.22 -3.44
C LEU A 98 -11.11 15.58 -3.55
N HIS A 99 -9.94 15.64 -4.18
CA HIS A 99 -9.21 16.89 -4.40
C HIS A 99 -9.96 17.81 -5.36
N ILE A 100 -10.50 17.27 -6.45
CA ILE A 100 -11.37 18.00 -7.39
C ILE A 100 -12.63 18.50 -6.66
N ALA A 101 -13.26 17.66 -5.83
CA ALA A 101 -14.45 18.02 -5.07
C ALA A 101 -14.19 18.98 -3.88
N CYS A 102 -12.95 19.09 -3.40
CA CYS A 102 -12.57 20.00 -2.31
C CYS A 102 -11.92 21.30 -2.81
N GLN A 103 -11.54 21.37 -4.09
CA GLN A 103 -10.91 22.56 -4.70
C GLN A 103 -11.85 23.77 -4.79
N GLU A 104 -13.17 23.57 -4.73
CA GLU A 104 -14.14 24.67 -4.67
C GLU A 104 -13.98 25.53 -3.40
N GLY A 105 -13.42 24.98 -2.31
CA GLY A 105 -13.21 25.71 -1.05
C GLY A 105 -11.82 26.32 -0.84
N THR A 106 -10.83 26.03 -1.69
CA THR A 106 -9.41 26.34 -1.43
C THR A 106 -8.75 27.29 -2.44
N ARG A 107 -9.53 28.03 -3.25
CA ARG A 107 -8.99 29.05 -4.18
C ARG A 107 -8.09 30.12 -3.52
N ASN A 108 -8.08 30.22 -2.17
CA ASN A 108 -7.31 31.22 -1.42
C ASN A 108 -6.03 30.70 -0.75
N PHE A 109 -5.66 29.42 -0.88
CA PHE A 109 -4.40 28.92 -0.31
C PHE A 109 -3.35 28.80 -1.41
N GLY A 110 -2.30 29.62 -1.33
CA GLY A 110 -1.16 29.57 -2.25
C GLY A 110 -0.72 28.13 -2.51
N VAL A 111 -0.90 27.68 -3.74
CA VAL A 111 -0.74 26.29 -4.13
C VAL A 111 0.73 25.87 -3.95
N ASN A 112 1.02 25.12 -2.89
CA ASN A 112 2.38 24.65 -2.62
C ASN A 112 2.75 23.58 -3.66
N ARG A 113 3.67 23.92 -4.58
CA ARG A 113 4.11 23.05 -5.67
C ARG A 113 4.63 21.69 -5.18
N LEU A 114 5.21 21.63 -3.98
CA LEU A 114 5.68 20.36 -3.37
C LEU A 114 4.52 19.43 -3.00
N VAL A 115 3.41 20.00 -2.55
CA VAL A 115 2.21 19.25 -2.18
C VAL A 115 1.55 18.67 -3.43
N LEU A 116 1.34 19.49 -4.46
CA LEU A 116 0.83 19.01 -5.75
C LEU A 116 1.73 17.92 -6.35
N GLY A 117 3.06 18.12 -6.31
CA GLY A 117 4.02 17.12 -6.76
C GLY A 117 3.91 15.82 -5.96
N SER A 118 3.77 15.92 -4.63
CA SER A 118 3.59 14.74 -3.77
C SER A 118 2.28 13.99 -4.05
N GLN A 119 1.20 14.71 -4.31
CA GLN A 119 -0.09 14.12 -4.67
C GLN A 119 0.00 13.39 -6.02
N ALA A 120 0.61 13.99 -7.03
CA ALA A 120 0.83 13.34 -8.32
C ALA A 120 1.69 12.07 -8.18
N VAL A 121 2.74 12.10 -7.36
CA VAL A 121 3.58 10.94 -7.05
C VAL A 121 2.78 9.83 -6.35
N ASP A 122 1.97 10.19 -5.35
CA ASP A 122 1.11 9.26 -4.61
C ASP A 122 -0.02 8.66 -5.47
N TRP A 123 -0.32 9.28 -6.62
CA TRP A 123 -1.29 8.73 -7.58
C TRP A 123 -0.62 7.80 -8.59
N VAL A 124 0.45 8.28 -9.23
CA VAL A 124 1.05 7.60 -10.39
C VAL A 124 1.88 6.40 -9.95
N ILE A 125 2.70 6.53 -8.91
CA ILE A 125 3.63 5.46 -8.53
C ILE A 125 2.88 4.23 -8.01
N PRO A 126 1.88 4.33 -7.10
CA PRO A 126 1.13 3.16 -6.66
C PRO A 126 0.38 2.46 -7.79
N ALA A 127 -0.20 3.19 -8.74
CA ALA A 127 -0.90 2.60 -9.87
C ALA A 127 0.06 1.82 -10.79
N LEU A 128 1.16 2.45 -11.23
CA LEU A 128 2.16 1.83 -12.10
C LEU A 128 2.84 0.63 -11.42
N SER A 129 3.20 0.78 -10.15
CA SER A 129 3.81 -0.31 -9.38
C SER A 129 2.84 -1.46 -9.17
N SER A 130 1.54 -1.20 -8.98
CA SER A 130 0.52 -2.25 -8.88
C SER A 130 0.45 -3.09 -10.16
N PHE A 131 0.43 -2.48 -11.34
CA PHE A 131 0.47 -3.23 -12.60
C PHE A 131 1.74 -4.10 -12.72
N TYR A 132 2.91 -3.50 -12.46
CA TYR A 132 4.18 -4.23 -12.54
C TYR A 132 4.24 -5.39 -11.53
N LEU A 133 3.88 -5.13 -10.28
CA LEU A 133 3.92 -6.12 -9.21
C LEU A 133 2.88 -7.21 -9.45
N GLY A 134 1.68 -6.88 -9.94
CA GLY A 134 0.69 -7.85 -10.38
C GLY A 134 1.24 -8.80 -11.44
N TYR A 135 1.94 -8.28 -12.44
CA TYR A 135 2.60 -9.12 -13.45
C TYR A 135 3.71 -10.01 -12.86
N LYS A 136 4.50 -9.50 -11.92
CA LYS A 136 5.51 -10.31 -11.22
C LYS A 136 4.89 -11.40 -10.36
N GLU A 137 3.80 -11.10 -9.64
CA GLU A 137 3.05 -12.07 -8.85
C GLU A 137 2.44 -13.15 -9.75
N TYR A 138 1.94 -12.79 -10.92
CA TYR A 138 1.49 -13.77 -11.92
C TYR A 138 2.63 -14.72 -12.34
N LYS A 139 3.82 -14.18 -12.61
CA LYS A 139 5.01 -14.99 -12.92
C LYS A 139 5.42 -15.91 -11.77
N ILE A 140 5.38 -15.43 -10.53
CA ILE A 140 5.67 -16.23 -9.34
C ILE A 140 4.65 -17.38 -9.22
N SER A 141 3.36 -17.08 -9.42
CA SER A 141 2.28 -18.06 -9.39
C SER A 141 2.46 -19.16 -10.43
N LYS A 142 2.79 -18.78 -11.66
CA LYS A 142 3.04 -19.72 -12.77
C LYS A 142 4.25 -20.62 -12.50
N ASN A 143 5.29 -20.08 -11.86
CA ASN A 143 6.55 -20.79 -11.60
C ASN A 143 6.66 -21.35 -10.17
N ALA A 144 5.55 -21.41 -9.41
CA ALA A 144 5.57 -21.79 -8.00
C ALA A 144 6.24 -23.15 -7.73
N ALA A 145 6.07 -24.12 -8.64
CA ALA A 145 6.72 -25.43 -8.53
C ALA A 145 8.25 -25.34 -8.59
N GLN A 146 8.76 -24.60 -9.58
CA GLN A 146 10.20 -24.41 -9.78
C GLN A 146 10.84 -23.61 -8.64
N ILE A 147 10.14 -22.59 -8.13
CA ILE A 147 10.59 -21.80 -6.98
C ILE A 147 10.66 -22.66 -5.72
N ALA A 148 9.61 -23.45 -5.45
CA ALA A 148 9.55 -24.33 -4.29
C ALA A 148 10.67 -25.39 -4.30
N GLN A 149 10.90 -26.00 -5.47
CA GLN A 149 11.95 -26.98 -5.70
C GLN A 149 13.32 -26.35 -5.43
N TYR A 150 13.63 -25.23 -6.09
CA TYR A 150 14.86 -24.47 -5.88
C TYR A 150 15.09 -24.15 -4.39
N ASN A 151 14.09 -23.59 -3.71
CA ASN A 151 14.19 -23.26 -2.28
C ASN A 151 14.47 -24.50 -1.40
N LYS A 152 13.94 -25.67 -1.80
CA LYS A 152 14.16 -26.94 -1.09
C LYS A 152 15.60 -27.43 -1.28
N GLU A 153 16.09 -27.47 -2.51
CA GLU A 153 17.40 -28.01 -2.88
C GLU A 153 18.54 -27.16 -2.33
N ILE A 154 18.49 -25.84 -2.52
CA ILE A 154 19.53 -24.93 -2.01
C ILE A 154 19.34 -24.56 -0.53
N LYS A 155 18.41 -25.21 0.18
CA LYS A 155 18.05 -24.94 1.59
C LYS A 155 17.94 -23.45 1.89
N ARG A 156 17.24 -22.72 1.01
CA ARG A 156 17.27 -21.27 0.98
C ARG A 156 16.74 -20.67 2.28
N ASP A 157 17.61 -20.01 3.05
CA ASP A 157 17.19 -19.19 4.19
C ASP A 157 17.06 -17.72 3.79
N LEU A 158 15.92 -17.12 4.14
CA LEU A 158 15.60 -15.72 3.90
C LEU A 158 15.17 -15.01 5.19
N SER A 159 15.50 -15.57 6.36
CA SER A 159 15.17 -15.04 7.69
C SER A 159 15.54 -13.55 7.85
N SER A 160 16.78 -13.18 7.53
CA SER A 160 17.26 -11.79 7.58
C SER A 160 16.48 -10.87 6.63
N ILE A 161 16.21 -11.33 5.41
CA ILE A 161 15.44 -10.56 4.43
C ILE A 161 13.99 -10.37 4.93
N LYS A 162 13.36 -11.40 5.50
CA LYS A 162 12.02 -11.29 6.08
C LYS A 162 11.98 -10.24 7.19
N ARG A 163 12.96 -10.26 8.10
CA ARG A 163 13.06 -9.28 9.18
C ARG A 163 13.18 -7.86 8.64
N ASN A 164 14.08 -7.63 7.68
CA ASN A 164 14.26 -6.31 7.07
C ASN A 164 12.98 -5.85 6.36
N GLN A 165 12.28 -6.76 5.68
CA GLN A 165 11.00 -6.46 5.02
C GLN A 165 9.89 -6.10 6.03
N PHE A 166 9.83 -6.75 7.20
CA PHE A 166 8.89 -6.39 8.26
C PHE A 166 9.17 -5.01 8.86
N ILE A 167 10.43 -4.74 9.20
CA ILE A 167 10.84 -3.44 9.74
C ILE A 167 10.54 -2.34 8.73
N TRP A 168 10.90 -2.54 7.47
CA TRP A 168 10.62 -1.60 6.40
C TRP A 168 9.12 -1.35 6.27
N LEU A 169 8.31 -2.40 6.19
CA LEU A 169 6.85 -2.28 6.08
C LEU A 169 6.25 -1.49 7.27
N GLY A 170 6.69 -1.78 8.50
CA GLY A 170 6.22 -1.09 9.70
C GLY A 170 6.55 0.41 9.69
N LEU A 171 7.82 0.75 9.47
CA LEU A 171 8.26 2.14 9.39
C LEU A 171 7.54 2.90 8.28
N ASN A 172 7.41 2.28 7.11
CA ASN A 172 6.80 2.88 5.94
C ASN A 172 5.30 3.14 6.12
N LYS A 173 4.60 2.30 6.88
CA LYS A 173 3.17 2.49 7.19
C LYS A 173 2.95 3.52 8.30
N LEU A 174 3.85 3.62 9.27
CA LEU A 174 3.70 4.54 10.41
C LEU A 174 4.18 5.97 10.10
N ALA A 175 5.20 6.12 9.24
CA ALA A 175 5.87 7.41 9.01
C ALA A 175 4.92 8.58 8.68
N PRO A 176 3.92 8.44 7.78
CA PRO A 176 3.01 9.56 7.47
C PRO A 176 2.22 10.03 8.70
N TYR A 177 1.74 9.08 9.51
CA TYR A 177 0.95 9.37 10.71
C TYR A 177 1.81 9.98 11.83
N VAL A 178 2.99 9.40 12.07
CA VAL A 178 3.93 9.93 13.06
C VAL A 178 4.36 11.36 12.68
N GLY A 179 4.69 11.60 11.41
CA GLY A 179 5.03 12.94 10.94
C GLY A 179 3.89 13.94 11.12
N TYR A 180 2.65 13.55 10.78
CA TYR A 180 1.47 14.36 11.03
C TYR A 180 1.32 14.74 12.51
N PHE A 181 1.41 13.77 13.43
CA PHE A 181 1.24 14.01 14.86
C PHE A 181 2.38 14.83 15.47
N LEU A 182 3.62 14.58 15.07
CA LEU A 182 4.77 15.35 15.55
C LEU A 182 4.64 16.83 15.16
N VAL A 183 4.27 17.11 13.91
CA VAL A 183 4.09 18.50 13.45
C VAL A 183 2.97 19.18 14.24
N ARG A 184 1.85 18.49 14.50
CA ARG A 184 0.79 19.06 15.35
C ARG A 184 1.24 19.33 16.78
N LYS A 185 2.00 18.42 17.39
CA LYS A 185 2.55 18.63 18.73
C LYS A 185 3.48 19.85 18.79
N PHE A 186 4.40 19.99 17.83
CA PHE A 186 5.39 21.07 17.84
C PHE A 186 4.85 22.43 17.40
N TYR A 187 3.87 22.48 16.49
CA TYR A 187 3.39 23.74 15.90
C TYR A 187 2.03 24.20 16.41
N ASP A 188 1.17 23.27 16.83
CA ASP A 188 -0.17 23.59 17.35
C ASP A 188 -0.25 23.49 18.88
N ASP A 189 0.83 23.04 19.53
CA ASP A 189 0.94 22.80 20.98
C ASP A 189 -0.24 21.96 21.51
N VAL A 190 -0.56 20.89 20.78
CA VAL A 190 -1.66 19.98 21.10
C VAL A 190 -1.10 18.71 21.72
N ASP A 191 -1.60 18.36 22.90
CA ASP A 191 -1.30 17.10 23.55
C ASP A 191 -1.76 15.90 22.74
N LEU A 192 -1.01 14.80 22.81
CA LEU A 192 -1.24 13.60 21.99
C LEU A 192 -2.67 13.03 22.11
N ILE A 193 -3.29 13.21 23.28
CA ILE A 193 -4.62 12.73 23.62
C ILE A 193 -5.71 13.61 22.97
N ASP A 194 -5.45 14.91 22.85
CA ASP A 194 -6.40 15.88 22.29
C ASP A 194 -6.21 16.12 20.78
N LEU A 195 -5.27 15.42 20.13
CA LEU A 195 -5.01 15.54 18.70
C LEU A 195 -6.24 15.26 17.83
N PHE A 196 -7.16 14.41 18.25
CA PHE A 196 -8.37 14.11 17.47
C PHE A 196 -9.56 15.03 17.78
N THR A 197 -9.49 15.82 18.85
CA THR A 197 -10.59 16.63 19.38
C THR A 197 -10.33 18.13 19.23
N THR A 198 -9.07 18.56 19.30
CA THR A 198 -8.70 19.98 19.25
C THR A 198 -8.80 20.56 17.83
N LYS A 199 -9.51 21.68 17.69
CA LYS A 199 -9.58 22.45 16.45
C LYS A 199 -8.17 22.90 16.04
N PHE A 200 -7.84 22.80 14.75
CA PHE A 200 -6.62 23.37 14.19
C PHE A 200 -6.48 24.85 14.57
N LYS A 201 -5.37 25.23 15.23
CA LYS A 201 -4.97 26.63 15.46
C LYS A 201 -4.18 27.14 14.24
N ASN A 202 -3.76 28.41 14.28
CA ASN A 202 -3.25 29.30 13.21
C ASN A 202 -2.30 28.74 12.10
N ASN A 203 -1.88 27.47 12.09
CA ASN A 203 -1.03 26.83 11.06
C ASN A 203 -1.76 25.75 10.25
N GLN A 204 -3.00 26.03 9.84
CA GLN A 204 -4.01 25.07 9.35
C GLN A 204 -3.61 24.13 8.19
N GLY A 205 -2.46 24.32 7.53
CA GLY A 205 -2.00 23.47 6.42
C GLY A 205 -0.78 22.59 6.69
N ARG A 206 0.18 22.99 7.55
CA ARG A 206 1.52 22.35 7.60
C ARG A 206 1.50 20.85 7.99
N PRO A 207 0.74 20.41 9.01
CA PRO A 207 0.67 18.99 9.34
C PRO A 207 0.15 18.14 8.19
N LEU A 208 -0.85 18.64 7.46
CA LEU A 208 -1.43 17.96 6.31
C LEU A 208 -0.44 17.89 5.14
N GLN A 209 0.30 18.97 4.89
CA GLN A 209 1.34 18.98 3.85
C GLN A 209 2.45 17.96 4.14
N VAL A 210 2.91 17.88 5.40
CA VAL A 210 3.90 16.88 5.82
C VAL A 210 3.34 15.47 5.68
N PHE A 211 2.08 15.24 6.06
CA PHE A 211 1.41 13.96 5.86
C PHE A 211 1.39 13.55 4.38
N GLU A 212 1.02 14.46 3.47
CA GLU A 212 0.93 14.17 2.04
C GLU A 212 2.31 13.84 1.43
N VAL A 213 3.33 14.61 1.77
CA VAL A 213 4.71 14.35 1.34
C VAL A 213 5.20 13.00 1.86
N LEU A 214 5.05 12.73 3.15
CA LEU A 214 5.48 11.46 3.74
C LEU A 214 4.67 10.28 3.19
N LYS A 215 3.39 10.46 2.88
CA LYS A 215 2.55 9.43 2.26
C LYS A 215 3.03 9.09 0.86
N ALA A 216 3.34 10.10 0.05
CA ALA A 216 3.89 9.92 -1.29
C ALA A 216 5.24 9.20 -1.27
N LEU A 217 6.15 9.62 -0.38
CA LEU A 217 7.42 8.94 -0.14
C LEU A 217 7.20 7.50 0.31
N SER A 218 6.21 7.26 1.16
CA SER A 218 5.90 5.92 1.64
C SER A 218 5.36 5.02 0.53
N GLY A 219 4.52 5.55 -0.35
CA GLY A 219 4.04 4.86 -1.54
C GLY A 219 5.18 4.48 -2.50
N ALA A 220 6.10 5.41 -2.77
CA ALA A 220 7.28 5.15 -3.59
C ALA A 220 8.22 4.11 -2.97
N SER A 221 8.47 4.24 -1.66
CA SER A 221 9.25 3.29 -0.86
C SER A 221 8.63 1.89 -0.87
N GLU A 222 7.30 1.80 -0.80
CA GLU A 222 6.59 0.52 -0.82
C GLU A 222 6.68 -0.16 -2.19
N ALA A 223 6.57 0.62 -3.26
CA ALA A 223 6.79 0.14 -4.62
C ALA A 223 8.19 -0.50 -4.72
N LEU A 224 9.24 0.25 -4.36
CA LEU A 224 10.64 -0.23 -4.33
C LEU A 224 10.79 -1.52 -3.52
N ARG A 225 10.23 -1.56 -2.31
CA ARG A 225 10.23 -2.76 -1.46
C ARG A 225 9.58 -3.95 -2.17
N GLY A 226 8.45 -3.75 -2.84
CA GLY A 226 7.78 -4.77 -3.66
C GLY A 226 8.64 -5.29 -4.82
N PHE A 227 9.37 -4.41 -5.52
CA PHE A 227 10.32 -4.81 -6.56
C PHE A 227 11.42 -5.71 -5.99
N PHE A 228 12.05 -5.31 -4.89
CA PHE A 228 13.09 -6.13 -4.24
C PHE A 228 12.53 -7.46 -3.75
N ARG A 229 11.36 -7.47 -3.11
CA ARG A 229 10.69 -8.68 -2.62
C ARG A 229 10.44 -9.67 -3.76
N THR A 230 9.84 -9.23 -4.86
CA THR A 230 9.53 -10.13 -5.99
C THR A 230 10.78 -10.66 -6.67
N ARG A 231 11.85 -9.85 -6.75
CA ARG A 231 13.18 -10.32 -7.20
C ARG A 231 13.76 -11.36 -6.26
N THR A 232 13.68 -11.14 -4.94
CA THR A 232 14.12 -12.13 -3.95
C THR A 232 13.31 -13.42 -4.06
N GLU A 233 11.98 -13.34 -4.15
CA GLU A 233 11.12 -14.53 -4.27
C GLU A 233 11.52 -15.39 -5.47
N LEU A 234 11.70 -14.79 -6.65
CA LEU A 234 12.13 -15.48 -7.87
C LEU A 234 13.55 -16.04 -7.73
N GLY A 235 14.49 -15.30 -7.15
CA GLY A 235 15.90 -15.70 -7.06
C GLY A 235 16.45 -16.17 -8.41
N ASN A 236 17.30 -17.20 -8.39
CA ASN A 236 17.81 -17.85 -9.61
C ASN A 236 16.97 -19.04 -10.04
N SER A 237 15.76 -19.21 -9.49
CA SER A 237 14.92 -20.39 -9.75
C SER A 237 14.66 -20.61 -11.24
N LEU A 238 14.47 -19.54 -12.02
CA LEU A 238 14.24 -19.60 -13.47
C LEU A 238 15.42 -20.19 -14.25
N ASN A 239 16.65 -20.01 -13.75
CA ASN A 239 17.87 -20.54 -14.36
C ASN A 239 18.19 -21.97 -13.88
N TYR A 240 17.64 -22.37 -12.73
CA TYR A 240 17.96 -23.64 -12.07
C TYR A 240 17.60 -24.88 -12.92
N LYS A 241 16.54 -24.82 -13.74
CA LYS A 241 16.21 -25.92 -14.68
C LYS A 241 17.08 -25.96 -15.94
N LYS A 242 17.73 -24.86 -16.34
CA LYS A 242 18.54 -24.81 -17.56
C LYS A 242 19.92 -25.46 -17.37
N SER A 243 20.44 -25.52 -16.15
CA SER A 243 21.72 -26.16 -15.82
C SER A 243 21.61 -27.67 -15.65
N GLU A 244 20.54 -28.18 -15.03
CA GLU A 244 20.37 -29.63 -14.84
C GLU A 244 19.95 -30.36 -16.14
N LEU A 245 19.18 -29.72 -17.03
CA LEU A 245 18.84 -30.29 -18.35
C LEU A 245 20.03 -30.37 -19.34
N LYS A 246 21.11 -29.60 -19.12
CA LYS A 246 22.34 -29.72 -19.93
C LYS A 246 23.14 -30.97 -19.56
N ASN A 247 23.10 -31.38 -18.29
CA ASN A 247 23.87 -32.53 -17.80
C ASN A 247 23.17 -33.88 -18.08
N ILE A 248 21.88 -33.87 -18.44
CA ILE A 248 21.13 -35.08 -18.80
C ILE A 248 21.27 -35.43 -20.29
N LYS A 249 21.72 -34.51 -21.16
CA LYS A 249 21.98 -34.79 -22.58
C LYS A 249 23.40 -35.28 -22.87
N GLN A 250 24.19 -35.58 -21.83
CA GLN A 250 25.58 -36.06 -21.95
C GLN A 250 25.77 -37.48 -21.37
N PHE A 251 24.67 -38.17 -21.03
CA PHE A 251 24.67 -39.59 -20.67
C PHE A 251 23.62 -40.33 -21.49
#